data_AF-A0A5B0AX11-F1
#
_entry.id   AF-A0A5B0AX11-F1
#
_cell.length_a   1.000
_cell.length_b   1.000
_cell.length_c   1.000
_cell.angle_alpha   90.00
_cell.angle_beta   90.00
_cell.angle_gamma   90.00
#
_symmetry.space_group_name_H-M   'P 1'
#
loop_
_entity.id
_entity.type
_entity.pdbx_description
1 polymer ?
#
loop_
_entity_poly.entity_id
_entity_poly.type
_entity_poly.pdbx_seq_one_letter_code
_entity_poly.pdbx_strand_id
1 'polypeptide(L)'
;MGDDGESQTQTQAQAQAQRLAEDDRLWQHTLHVNTMLLQRGNLFLVGQSLFAVAHTTLLTSERHLVAARVLAAFGLVLALTWLYVGHRHRLYYQHVQRRALERLPEYAATWTSWATRRQGRARGRSIVLISYLLPSLAAVMWTALLLIT
;
A
#
# COMPACT_ATOMS: atom_id res chain seq x y z
N MET A 1 14.54 7.80 56.38
CA MET A 1 13.45 8.59 55.77
C MET A 1 13.97 9.12 54.43
N GLY A 2 14.08 8.24 53.43
CA GLY A 2 14.75 8.54 52.14
C GLY A 2 14.58 7.48 51.05
N ASP A 3 13.69 6.50 51.21
CA ASP A 3 13.52 5.33 50.31
C ASP A 3 12.40 5.55 49.27
N ASP A 4 11.52 6.54 49.51
CA ASP A 4 10.32 6.76 48.71
C ASP A 4 10.62 7.42 47.35
N GLY A 5 11.75 8.13 47.23
CA GLY A 5 12.16 8.85 46.01
C GLY A 5 12.73 7.93 44.93
N GLU A 6 13.48 6.89 45.30
CA GLU A 6 14.06 5.93 44.35
C GLU A 6 12.97 5.02 43.76
N SER A 7 12.00 4.64 44.59
CA SER A 7 10.83 3.83 44.20
C SER A 7 9.95 4.53 43.17
N GLN A 8 9.72 5.85 43.34
CA GLN A 8 8.95 6.65 42.38
C GLN A 8 9.70 6.86 41.05
N THR A 9 11.01 7.06 41.11
CA THR A 9 11.86 7.24 39.93
C THR A 9 11.93 5.95 39.09
N GLN A 10 12.03 4.79 39.75
CA GLN A 10 11.99 3.48 39.07
C GLN A 10 10.62 3.19 38.44
N THR A 11 9.53 3.53 39.12
CA THR A 11 8.16 3.33 38.60
C THR A 11 7.89 4.21 37.37
N GLN A 12 8.36 5.46 37.37
CA GLN A 12 8.24 6.36 36.22
C GLN A 12 9.11 5.91 35.05
N ALA A 13 10.34 5.46 35.31
CA ALA A 13 11.23 4.92 34.28
C ALA A 13 10.65 3.65 33.63
N GLN A 14 10.04 2.76 34.42
CA GLN A 14 9.36 1.56 33.92
C GLN A 14 8.13 1.92 33.08
N ALA A 15 7.32 2.88 33.51
CA ALA A 15 6.16 3.35 32.74
C ALA A 15 6.56 4.01 31.41
N GLN A 16 7.66 4.77 31.38
CA GLN A 16 8.22 5.33 30.15
C GLN A 16 8.77 4.24 29.22
N ALA A 17 9.51 3.27 29.76
CA ALA A 17 10.03 2.16 28.98
C ALA A 17 8.91 1.31 28.34
N GLN A 18 7.81 1.10 29.07
CA GLN A 18 6.63 0.41 28.54
C GLN A 18 5.97 1.20 27.39
N ARG A 19 5.82 2.52 27.52
CA ARG A 19 5.29 3.37 26.44
C ARG A 19 6.16 3.32 25.19
N LEU A 20 7.49 3.45 25.34
CA LEU A 20 8.42 3.37 24.23
C LEU A 20 8.36 2.00 23.51
N ALA A 21 8.20 0.91 24.26
CA ALA A 21 8.06 -0.43 23.69
C ALA A 21 6.71 -0.63 22.95
N GLU A 22 5.63 -0.03 23.46
CA GLU A 22 4.33 -0.02 22.77
C GLU A 22 4.37 0.78 21.47
N ASP A 23 5.05 1.93 21.48
CA ASP A 23 5.23 2.80 20.32
C ASP A 23 6.09 2.13 19.25
N ASP A 24 7.19 1.45 19.64
CA ASP A 24 8.02 0.68 18.71
C ASP A 24 7.23 -0.46 18.05
N ARG A 25 6.38 -1.17 18.81
CA ARG A 25 5.49 -2.21 18.25
C ARG A 25 4.51 -1.65 17.23
N LEU A 26 3.88 -0.52 17.51
CA LEU A 26 2.96 0.14 16.58
C LEU A 26 3.67 0.62 15.31
N TRP A 27 4.90 1.12 15.47
CA TRP A 27 5.75 1.54 14.36
C TRP A 27 6.17 0.36 13.48
N GLN A 28 6.66 -0.72 14.08
CA GLN A 28 7.00 -1.96 13.38
C GLN A 28 5.80 -2.55 12.65
N HIS A 29 4.63 -2.56 13.28
CA HIS A 29 3.40 -3.00 12.63
C HIS A 29 3.10 -2.14 11.39
N THR A 30 3.18 -0.81 11.51
CA THR A 30 2.93 0.11 10.40
C THR A 30 3.92 -0.08 9.24
N LEU A 31 5.21 -0.21 9.53
CA LEU A 31 6.24 -0.51 8.54
C LEU A 31 5.98 -1.86 7.85
N HIS A 32 5.61 -2.88 8.62
CA HIS A 32 5.32 -4.20 8.10
C HIS A 32 4.17 -4.18 7.08
N VAL A 33 3.06 -3.50 7.41
CA VAL A 33 1.94 -3.42 6.45
C VAL A 33 2.35 -2.66 5.18
N ASN A 34 3.16 -1.59 5.31
CA ASN A 34 3.62 -0.81 4.16
C ASN A 34 4.53 -1.63 3.23
N THR A 35 5.43 -2.43 3.81
CA THR A 35 6.28 -3.37 3.06
C THR A 35 5.45 -4.42 2.34
N MET A 36 4.42 -4.98 2.99
CA MET A 36 3.51 -5.93 2.33
C MET A 36 2.78 -5.31 1.14
N LEU A 37 2.36 -4.04 1.25
CA LEU A 37 1.70 -3.34 0.14
C LEU A 37 2.65 -3.17 -1.06
N LEU A 38 3.89 -2.73 -0.82
CA LEU A 38 4.90 -2.57 -1.86
C LEU A 38 5.27 -3.91 -2.52
N GLN A 39 5.46 -4.95 -1.71
CA GLN A 39 5.80 -6.29 -2.20
C GLN A 39 4.67 -6.87 -3.07
N ARG A 40 3.41 -6.69 -2.65
CA ARG A 40 2.23 -7.06 -3.44
C ARG A 40 2.15 -6.26 -4.74
N GLY A 41 2.35 -4.94 -4.68
CA GLY A 41 2.37 -4.09 -5.87
C GLY A 41 3.45 -4.49 -6.87
N ASN A 42 4.63 -4.87 -6.39
CA ASN A 42 5.71 -5.36 -7.24
C ASN A 42 5.37 -6.69 -7.92
N LEU A 43 4.77 -7.64 -7.18
CA LEU A 43 4.31 -8.91 -7.76
C LEU A 43 3.27 -8.69 -8.86
N PHE A 44 2.34 -7.76 -8.66
CA PHE A 44 1.37 -7.37 -9.69
C PHE A 44 2.06 -6.83 -10.95
N LEU A 45 3.04 -5.94 -10.78
CA LEU A 45 3.82 -5.36 -11.88
C LEU A 45 4.55 -6.43 -12.70
N VAL A 46 5.21 -7.37 -12.01
CA VAL A 46 5.89 -8.50 -12.64
C VAL A 46 4.89 -9.39 -13.40
N GLY A 47 3.73 -9.67 -12.81
CA GLY A 47 2.67 -10.41 -13.50
C GLY A 47 2.19 -9.69 -14.77
N GLN A 48 1.94 -8.39 -14.68
CA GLN A 48 1.49 -7.57 -15.81
C GLN A 48 2.53 -7.51 -16.94
N SER A 49 3.81 -7.39 -16.62
CA SER A 49 4.87 -7.39 -17.63
C SER A 49 5.00 -8.75 -18.33
N LEU A 50 4.92 -9.86 -17.58
CA LEU A 50 4.88 -11.22 -18.14
C LEU A 50 3.70 -11.41 -19.11
N PHE A 51 2.49 -10.97 -18.73
CA PHE A 51 1.33 -11.03 -19.61
C PHE A 51 1.51 -10.16 -20.87
N ALA A 52 2.08 -8.95 -20.74
CA ALA A 52 2.33 -8.07 -21.87
C ALA A 52 3.34 -8.65 -22.87
N VAL A 53 4.42 -9.28 -22.37
CA VAL A 53 5.40 -9.99 -23.19
C VAL A 53 4.73 -11.15 -23.92
N ALA A 54 3.99 -12.00 -23.20
CA ALA A 54 3.28 -13.14 -23.80
C ALA A 54 2.28 -12.70 -24.89
N HIS A 55 1.55 -11.60 -24.66
CA HIS A 55 0.63 -11.02 -25.64
C HIS A 55 1.36 -10.55 -26.90
N THR A 56 2.51 -9.90 -26.74
CA THR A 56 3.33 -9.42 -27.86
C THR A 56 3.88 -10.59 -28.68
N THR A 57 4.33 -11.67 -28.04
CA THR A 57 4.78 -12.89 -28.72
C THR A 57 3.66 -13.55 -29.53
N LEU A 58 2.44 -13.57 -28.99
CA LEU A 58 1.26 -14.12 -29.68
C LEU A 58 0.82 -13.26 -30.87
N LEU A 59 0.89 -11.93 -30.76
CA LEU A 59 0.60 -10.99 -31.84
C LEU A 59 1.51 -11.18 -33.06
N THR A 60 2.80 -11.50 -32.84
CA THR A 60 3.76 -11.78 -33.93
C THR A 60 3.37 -13.02 -34.73
N SER A 61 2.56 -13.92 -34.17
CA SER A 61 2.02 -15.09 -34.86
C SER A 61 0.57 -14.81 -35.29
N GLU A 62 0.36 -14.29 -36.51
CA GLU A 62 -0.99 -13.92 -37.02
C GLU A 62 -2.05 -15.03 -36.93
N ARG A 63 -1.64 -16.29 -36.78
CA ARG A 63 -2.53 -17.44 -36.54
C ARG A 63 -3.23 -17.47 -35.19
N HIS A 64 -2.82 -16.65 -34.22
CA HIS A 64 -3.26 -16.76 -32.82
C HIS A 64 -3.92 -15.50 -32.26
N LEU A 65 -4.58 -14.69 -33.10
CA LEU A 65 -5.32 -13.49 -32.69
C LEU A 65 -6.38 -13.77 -31.61
N VAL A 66 -7.07 -14.91 -31.69
CA VAL A 66 -8.05 -15.32 -30.68
C VAL A 66 -7.38 -15.58 -29.32
N ALA A 67 -6.22 -16.24 -29.32
CA ALA A 67 -5.46 -16.49 -28.10
C ALA A 67 -4.90 -15.19 -27.49
N ALA A 68 -4.47 -14.24 -28.33
CA ALA A 68 -4.07 -12.90 -27.90
C ALA A 68 -5.23 -12.16 -27.20
N ARG A 69 -6.45 -12.17 -27.78
CA ARG A 69 -7.65 -11.59 -27.16
C ARG A 69 -8.00 -12.22 -25.82
N VAL A 70 -7.94 -13.56 -25.72
CA VAL A 70 -8.18 -14.26 -24.44
C VAL A 70 -7.16 -13.82 -23.40
N LEU A 71 -5.88 -13.75 -23.78
CA LEU A 71 -4.82 -13.31 -22.88
C LEU A 71 -5.01 -11.85 -22.43
N ALA A 72 -5.48 -10.98 -23.33
CA ALA A 72 -5.82 -9.60 -23.00
C ALA A 72 -7.00 -9.49 -22.02
N ALA A 73 -8.03 -10.32 -22.19
CA ALA A 73 -9.13 -10.42 -21.24
C ALA A 73 -8.65 -10.90 -19.86
N PHE A 74 -7.74 -11.87 -19.79
CA PHE A 74 -7.14 -12.29 -18.53
C PHE A 74 -6.32 -11.17 -17.86
N GLY A 75 -5.52 -10.44 -18.64
CA GLY A 75 -4.78 -9.26 -18.15
C GLY A 75 -5.70 -8.19 -17.56
N LEU A 76 -6.84 -7.93 -18.21
CA LEU A 76 -7.88 -7.01 -17.74
C LEU A 76 -8.54 -7.50 -16.45
N VAL A 77 -8.97 -8.76 -16.39
CA VAL A 77 -9.58 -9.35 -15.19
C VAL A 77 -8.61 -9.31 -14.01
N LEU A 78 -7.33 -9.59 -14.25
CA LEU A 78 -6.29 -9.49 -13.22
C LEU A 78 -6.12 -8.05 -12.72
N ALA A 79 -6.10 -7.06 -13.63
CA ALA A 79 -6.03 -5.64 -13.28
C ALA A 79 -7.26 -5.17 -12.48
N LEU A 80 -8.46 -5.58 -12.87
CA LEU A 80 -9.71 -5.27 -12.15
C LEU A 80 -9.78 -5.96 -10.79
N THR A 81 -9.36 -7.21 -10.70
CA THR A 81 -9.27 -7.95 -9.44
C THR A 81 -8.31 -7.24 -8.49
N TRP A 82 -7.16 -6.77 -9.01
CA TRP A 82 -6.21 -5.99 -8.23
C TRP A 82 -6.78 -4.65 -7.77
N LEU A 83 -7.51 -3.94 -8.64
CA LEU A 83 -8.19 -2.70 -8.29
C LEU A 83 -9.22 -2.93 -7.16
N TYR A 84 -9.98 -4.02 -7.24
CA TYR A 84 -10.96 -4.39 -6.21
C TYR A 84 -10.30 -4.77 -4.88
N VAL A 85 -9.25 -5.62 -4.91
CA VAL A 85 -8.48 -6.01 -3.72
C VAL A 85 -7.77 -4.81 -3.11
N GLY A 86 -7.19 -3.94 -3.93
CA GLY A 86 -6.56 -2.68 -3.52
C GLY A 86 -7.57 -1.70 -2.90
N HIS A 87 -8.79 -1.65 -3.43
CA HIS A 87 -9.87 -0.88 -2.83
C HIS A 87 -10.26 -1.41 -1.44
N ARG A 88 -10.41 -2.72 -1.28
CA ARG A 88 -10.76 -3.34 0.00
C ARG A 88 -9.66 -3.19 1.05
N HIS A 89 -8.39 -3.40 0.67
CA HIS A 89 -7.26 -3.20 1.58
C HIS A 89 -7.15 -1.75 2.06
N ARG A 90 -7.54 -0.78 1.22
CA ARG A 90 -7.55 0.64 1.58
C ARG A 90 -8.55 0.99 2.68
N LEU A 91 -9.75 0.41 2.65
CA LEU A 91 -10.76 0.65 3.70
C LEU A 91 -10.25 0.18 5.07
N TYR A 92 -9.51 -0.92 5.07
CA TYR A 92 -8.85 -1.45 6.27
C TYR A 92 -7.70 -0.53 6.73
N TYR A 93 -6.87 -0.09 5.79
CA TYR A 93 -5.76 0.83 6.06
C TYR A 93 -6.21 2.17 6.64
N GLN A 94 -7.30 2.75 6.11
CA GLN A 94 -7.85 4.00 6.62
C GLN A 94 -8.34 3.85 8.06
N HIS A 95 -8.92 2.72 8.43
CA HIS A 95 -9.33 2.45 9.81
C HIS A 95 -8.14 2.29 10.75
N VAL A 96 -7.11 1.54 10.34
CA VAL A 96 -5.89 1.34 11.14
C VAL A 96 -5.14 2.65 11.32
N GLN A 97 -5.01 3.45 10.25
CA GLN A 97 -4.29 4.72 10.28
C GLN A 97 -5.02 5.78 11.11
N ARG A 98 -6.36 5.76 11.11
CA ARG A 98 -7.17 6.63 11.98
C ARG A 98 -7.00 6.26 13.46
N ARG A 99 -6.99 4.97 13.80
CA ARG A 99 -6.69 4.48 15.16
C ARG A 99 -5.26 4.78 15.60
N ALA A 100 -4.29 4.74 14.69
CA ALA A 100 -2.90 5.08 14.97
C ALA A 100 -2.73 6.59 15.26
N LEU A 101 -3.43 7.45 14.50
CA LEU A 101 -3.44 8.90 14.74
C LEU A 101 -4.13 9.29 16.06
N GLU A 102 -5.12 8.52 16.50
CA GLU A 102 -5.82 8.74 17.78
C GLU A 102 -4.97 8.32 19.00
N ARG A 103 -4.07 7.34 18.85
CA ARG A 103 -3.26 6.81 19.97
C ARG A 103 -1.87 7.41 20.11
N LEU A 104 -1.28 7.95 19.04
CA LEU A 104 0.08 8.49 19.04
C LEU A 104 0.06 10.03 18.81
N PRO A 105 0.00 10.85 19.87
CA PRO A 105 -0.06 12.30 19.74
C PRO A 105 1.21 12.92 19.13
N GLU A 106 2.39 12.31 19.32
CA GLU A 106 3.64 12.75 18.67
C GLU A 106 3.65 12.45 17.17
N TYR A 107 3.07 11.31 16.77
CA TYR A 107 2.85 10.99 15.37
C TYR A 107 1.81 11.91 14.75
N ALA A 108 0.76 12.27 15.49
CA ALA A 108 -0.22 13.27 15.09
C ALA A 108 0.38 14.68 14.99
N ALA A 109 1.31 15.06 15.88
CA ALA A 109 2.03 16.34 15.83
C ALA A 109 2.97 16.41 14.61
N THR A 110 3.67 15.31 14.31
CA THR A 110 4.49 15.18 13.10
C THR A 110 3.61 15.16 11.85
N TRP A 111 2.48 14.47 11.90
CA TRP A 111 1.53 14.40 10.79
C TRP A 111 0.83 15.74 10.53
N THR A 112 0.46 16.48 11.57
CA THR A 112 -0.18 17.80 11.46
C THR A 112 0.81 18.84 10.98
N SER A 113 2.05 18.88 11.51
CA SER A 113 3.12 19.75 11.00
C SER A 113 3.51 19.45 9.56
N TRP A 114 3.42 18.18 9.14
CA TRP A 114 3.59 17.77 7.75
C TRP A 114 2.32 17.98 6.90
N ALA A 115 1.13 18.04 7.48
CA ALA A 115 -0.15 18.29 6.77
C ALA A 115 -0.41 19.79 6.53
N THR A 116 0.15 20.68 7.37
CA THR A 116 0.23 22.12 7.09
C THR A 116 1.18 22.42 5.94
N ARG A 117 2.24 21.63 5.77
CA ARG A 117 2.99 21.61 4.50
C ARG A 117 2.18 20.82 3.47
N ARG A 118 2.00 21.37 2.28
CA ARG A 118 1.26 20.72 1.16
C ARG A 118 1.68 19.26 0.88
N GLN A 119 2.89 18.84 1.32
CA GLN A 119 3.49 17.51 1.13
C GLN A 119 2.90 16.36 1.97
N GLY A 120 2.44 16.56 3.22
CA GLY A 120 1.98 15.45 4.06
C GLY A 120 0.66 14.84 3.58
N ARG A 121 -0.27 15.71 3.14
CA ARG A 121 -1.50 15.29 2.48
C ARG A 121 -1.21 14.67 1.10
N ALA A 122 -0.13 15.09 0.44
CA ALA A 122 0.28 14.53 -0.85
C ALA A 122 0.89 13.12 -0.70
N ARG A 123 1.70 12.80 0.33
CA ARG A 123 2.35 11.47 0.45
C ARG A 123 1.35 10.33 0.65
N GLY A 124 0.33 10.54 1.48
CA GLY A 124 -0.82 9.62 1.58
C GLY A 124 -1.58 9.51 0.26
N ARG A 125 -1.70 10.63 -0.47
CA ARG A 125 -2.31 10.67 -1.80
C ARG A 125 -1.44 10.09 -2.92
N SER A 126 -0.11 10.06 -2.77
CA SER A 126 0.88 9.54 -3.73
C SER A 126 0.96 8.03 -3.64
N ILE A 127 0.96 7.46 -2.44
CA ILE A 127 0.81 6.01 -2.26
C ILE A 127 -0.56 5.55 -2.75
N VAL A 128 -1.61 6.35 -2.54
CA VAL A 128 -2.94 6.14 -3.13
C VAL A 128 -2.89 6.25 -4.65
N LEU A 129 -2.23 7.26 -5.21
CA LEU A 129 -2.09 7.40 -6.65
C LEU A 129 -1.36 6.19 -7.20
N ILE A 130 -0.19 5.83 -6.69
CA ILE A 130 0.58 4.67 -7.17
C ILE A 130 -0.26 3.38 -7.10
N SER A 131 -0.97 3.13 -6.00
CA SER A 131 -1.79 1.91 -5.86
C SER A 131 -2.99 1.84 -6.79
N TYR A 132 -3.50 2.97 -7.31
CA TYR A 132 -4.66 3.01 -8.23
C TYR A 132 -4.26 3.29 -9.67
N LEU A 133 -3.29 4.18 -9.89
CA LEU A 133 -2.77 4.60 -11.17
C LEU A 133 -2.16 3.42 -11.90
N LEU A 134 -1.38 2.57 -11.21
CA LEU A 134 -0.80 1.38 -11.82
C LEU A 134 -1.84 0.37 -12.34
N PRO A 135 -2.77 -0.14 -11.51
CA PRO A 135 -3.78 -1.08 -12.00
C PRO A 135 -4.79 -0.43 -12.96
N SER A 136 -5.08 0.86 -12.83
CA SER A 136 -5.96 1.56 -13.80
C SER A 136 -5.28 1.75 -15.16
N LEU A 137 -4.00 2.13 -15.21
CA LEU A 137 -3.21 2.17 -16.45
C LEU A 137 -3.16 0.79 -17.11
N ALA A 138 -2.92 -0.26 -16.33
CA ALA A 138 -2.94 -1.63 -16.83
C ALA A 138 -4.32 -2.00 -17.40
N ALA A 139 -5.41 -1.69 -16.69
CA ALA A 139 -6.77 -1.95 -17.16
C ALA A 139 -7.09 -1.18 -18.45
N VAL A 140 -6.70 0.10 -18.54
CA VAL A 140 -6.88 0.92 -19.75
C VAL A 140 -6.08 0.33 -20.92
N MET A 141 -4.83 -0.06 -20.69
CA MET A 141 -3.99 -0.70 -21.69
C MET A 141 -4.63 -1.99 -22.24
N TRP A 142 -5.08 -2.89 -21.37
CA TRP A 142 -5.73 -4.14 -21.79
C TRP A 142 -7.07 -3.91 -22.49
N THR A 143 -7.84 -2.92 -22.04
CA THR A 143 -9.10 -2.53 -22.71
C THR A 143 -8.83 -1.99 -24.11
N ALA A 144 -7.82 -1.13 -24.28
CA ALA A 144 -7.42 -0.62 -25.59
C ALA A 144 -6.95 -1.75 -26.51
N LEU A 145 -6.14 -2.69 -26.02
CA LEU A 145 -5.70 -3.86 -26.77
C LEU A 145 -6.89 -4.74 -27.22
N LEU A 146 -7.88 -4.97 -26.35
CA LEU A 146 -9.10 -5.70 -26.70
C LEU A 146 -9.97 -5.00 -27.75
N LEU A 147 -9.98 -3.67 -27.79
CA LEU A 147 -10.74 -2.89 -28.76
C LEU A 147 -10.04 -2.82 -30.13
N ILE A 148 -8.71 -2.81 -30.14
CA ILE A 148 -7.90 -2.70 -31.35
C ILE A 148 -7.73 -4.05 -32.06
N THR A 149 -7.59 -5.14 -31.29
CA THR A 149 -7.32 -6.49 -31.80
C THR A 149 -8.61 -7.20 -32.16
#